data_AF-A0A3D3YYF1-F1
#
_entry.id   AF-A0A3D3YYF1-F1
#
_cell.length_a   1.000
_cell.length_b   1.000
_cell.length_c   1.000
_cell.angle_alpha   90.00
_cell.angle_beta   90.00
_cell.angle_gamma   90.00
#
_symmetry.space_group_name_H-M   'P 1'
#
loop_
_entity.id
_entity.type
_entity.pdbx_description
1 polymer ?
#
loop_
_entity_poly.entity_id
_entity_poly.type
_entity_poly.pdbx_seq_one_letter_code
_entity_poly.pdbx_strand_id
1 'polypeptide(L)'
;MTCPNCSREVPDAEFCANCGHPLRGERTKRGFSAAPNESLHVPRIVSTLFPHLPEQDMASFRIALVGGLVVVVALAILRLFPLALVAAAVLVPLITVLYVIDVDVYEDEPLRVIAFTAAWGVVGGLLVGVLTRAIAPAGGTGSRTLVQAVVLPAISVAVMLGGPLVLLPYRKFNDVLDGATFGATAAVTFAGAVVLANAFSLFSAGFRPLGQIGSWVALVLTLGVARPVLFAGLIGSAAGALWLRYRAPARDRRALGLMGNPVVAVALALAGAIVAALIQIKLPVWVGLVLLAVLAAASMVWLRVVIHVGLREEASEEGLGEEMVCANCHRPTPAANFCTRCGMSMLALPKARPGGTT
;
A
#
# COMPACT_ATOMS: atom_id res chain seq x y z
N MET A 1 -36.90 -2.43 -2.06
CA MET A 1 -36.50 -3.29 -3.19
C MET A 1 -35.49 -4.33 -2.71
N THR A 2 -35.40 -5.51 -3.33
CA THR A 2 -34.43 -6.54 -2.91
C THR A 2 -33.14 -6.43 -3.72
N CYS A 3 -31.98 -6.38 -3.05
CA CYS A 3 -30.70 -6.33 -3.73
C CYS A 3 -30.38 -7.69 -4.38
N PRO A 4 -30.03 -7.76 -5.69
CA PRO A 4 -29.74 -9.02 -6.37
C PRO A 4 -28.46 -9.71 -5.90
N ASN A 5 -27.57 -8.99 -5.19
CA ASN A 5 -26.27 -9.51 -4.75
C ASN A 5 -26.30 -10.04 -3.31
N CYS A 6 -26.96 -9.34 -2.39
CA CYS A 6 -27.02 -9.72 -0.97
C CYS A 6 -28.40 -10.17 -0.50
N SER A 7 -29.41 -10.17 -1.38
CA SER A 7 -30.79 -10.60 -1.12
C SER A 7 -31.49 -9.91 0.06
N ARG A 8 -30.95 -8.78 0.54
CA ARG A 8 -31.57 -7.96 1.60
C ARG A 8 -32.52 -6.95 1.00
N GLU A 9 -33.57 -6.64 1.73
CA GLU A 9 -34.43 -5.49 1.45
C GLU A 9 -33.67 -4.20 1.74
N VAL A 10 -33.69 -3.30 0.76
CA VAL A 10 -33.00 -2.02 0.82
C VAL A 10 -33.89 -0.89 0.30
N PRO A 11 -33.66 0.36 0.76
CA PRO A 11 -34.33 1.53 0.23
C PRO A 11 -34.09 1.69 -1.26
N ASP A 12 -35.00 2.42 -1.91
CA ASP A 12 -34.87 2.75 -3.31
C ASP A 12 -33.76 3.80 -3.52
N ALA A 13 -32.58 3.34 -3.95
CA ALA A 13 -31.38 4.16 -4.05
C ALA A 13 -30.50 3.75 -5.26
N GLU A 14 -29.40 4.48 -5.48
CA GLU A 14 -28.46 4.15 -6.57
C GLU A 14 -27.58 2.94 -6.23
N PHE A 15 -27.23 2.76 -4.95
CA PHE A 15 -26.41 1.66 -4.44
C PHE A 15 -27.02 1.01 -3.20
N CYS A 16 -26.76 -0.28 -3.03
CA CYS A 16 -27.15 -1.05 -1.86
C CYS A 16 -26.33 -0.61 -0.63
N ALA A 17 -27.02 -0.17 0.42
CA ALA A 17 -26.43 0.26 1.68
C ALA A 17 -25.60 -0.85 2.39
N ASN A 18 -25.91 -2.12 2.11
CA ASN A 18 -25.29 -3.27 2.78
C ASN A 18 -24.06 -3.80 2.05
N CYS A 19 -24.10 -3.93 0.71
CA CYS A 19 -23.00 -4.56 -0.06
C CYS A 19 -22.39 -3.68 -1.17
N GLY A 20 -22.86 -2.43 -1.31
CA GLY A 20 -22.40 -1.48 -2.31
C GLY A 20 -22.73 -1.87 -3.76
N HIS A 21 -23.62 -2.82 -3.99
CA HIS A 21 -24.03 -3.22 -5.34
C HIS A 21 -24.88 -2.11 -5.99
N PRO A 22 -24.61 -1.70 -7.25
CA PRO A 22 -25.43 -0.73 -7.95
C PRO A 22 -26.84 -1.28 -8.17
N LEU A 23 -27.84 -0.49 -7.79
CA LEU A 23 -29.26 -0.83 -7.91
C LEU A 23 -29.92 -0.11 -9.10
N ARG A 24 -29.34 1.01 -9.55
CA ARG A 24 -29.80 1.81 -10.70
C ARG A 24 -28.66 2.14 -11.66
N GLY A 25 -28.92 2.04 -12.97
CA GLY A 25 -28.02 2.46 -14.05
C GLY A 25 -27.09 1.36 -14.61
N GLU A 26 -26.60 1.58 -15.83
CA GLU A 26 -25.70 0.71 -16.62
C GLU A 26 -24.25 0.62 -16.08
N ARG A 27 -23.99 1.00 -14.81
CA ARG A 27 -22.66 0.84 -14.18
C ARG A 27 -22.41 -0.65 -13.85
N THR A 28 -22.32 -1.45 -14.90
CA THR A 28 -22.00 -2.89 -14.96
C THR A 28 -20.57 -3.19 -14.53
N LYS A 29 -19.73 -2.18 -14.33
CA LYS A 29 -18.36 -2.36 -13.82
C LYS A 29 -18.37 -2.27 -12.30
N ARG A 30 -18.06 -3.39 -11.63
CA ARG A 30 -17.79 -3.45 -10.18
C ARG A 30 -16.68 -2.45 -9.85
N GLY A 31 -17.07 -1.31 -9.29
CA GLY A 31 -16.14 -0.30 -8.80
C GLY A 31 -15.36 -0.80 -7.58
N PHE A 32 -14.20 -0.20 -7.34
CA PHE A 32 -13.45 -0.44 -6.12
C PHE A 32 -14.22 0.14 -4.91
N SER A 33 -14.34 -0.61 -3.81
CA SER A 33 -15.18 -0.20 -2.66
C SER A 33 -14.73 1.12 -2.02
N ALA A 34 -13.43 1.43 -2.04
CA ALA A 34 -12.89 2.69 -1.55
C ALA A 34 -12.77 3.78 -2.62
N ALA A 35 -13.01 3.47 -3.90
CA ALA A 35 -13.10 4.47 -4.98
C ALA A 35 -14.06 3.95 -6.08
N PRO A 36 -15.39 4.13 -5.91
CA PRO A 36 -16.40 3.51 -6.78
C PRO A 36 -16.35 3.95 -8.24
N ASN A 37 -15.75 5.11 -8.52
CA ASN A 37 -15.50 5.64 -9.86
C ASN A 37 -14.35 4.92 -10.60
N GLU A 38 -13.57 4.09 -9.92
CA GLU A 38 -12.42 3.39 -10.48
C GLU A 38 -12.65 1.86 -10.56
N SER A 39 -12.04 1.22 -11.55
CA SER A 39 -12.12 -0.23 -11.71
C SER A 39 -11.20 -0.97 -10.74
N LEU A 40 -11.68 -2.13 -10.28
CA LEU A 40 -10.95 -2.99 -9.34
C LEU A 40 -9.61 -3.53 -9.88
N HIS A 41 -9.51 -3.78 -11.19
CA HIS A 41 -8.35 -4.44 -11.81
C HIS A 41 -7.36 -3.47 -12.47
N VAL A 42 -7.53 -2.16 -12.26
CA VAL A 42 -6.58 -1.16 -12.77
C VAL A 42 -5.72 -0.68 -11.60
N PRO A 43 -4.37 -0.74 -11.73
CA PRO A 43 -3.47 -0.28 -10.69
C PRO A 43 -3.52 1.25 -10.61
N ARG A 44 -4.09 1.77 -9.52
CA ARG A 44 -4.09 3.19 -9.18
C ARG A 44 -3.36 3.36 -7.87
N ILE A 45 -2.15 3.91 -7.94
CA ILE A 45 -1.24 3.98 -6.79
C ILE A 45 -1.88 4.75 -5.63
N VAL A 46 -2.44 5.94 -5.92
CA VAL A 46 -3.00 6.83 -4.90
C VAL A 46 -4.19 6.18 -4.20
N SER A 47 -5.27 5.83 -4.93
CA SER A 47 -6.48 5.27 -4.32
C SER A 47 -6.29 3.90 -3.66
N THR A 48 -5.24 3.15 -4.03
CA THR A 48 -4.97 1.84 -3.43
C THR A 48 -4.07 1.93 -2.20
N LEU A 49 -3.04 2.79 -2.21
CA LEU A 49 -2.20 3.01 -1.02
C LEU A 49 -2.87 3.90 0.02
N PHE A 50 -3.74 4.81 -0.43
CA PHE A 50 -4.39 5.83 0.36
C PHE A 50 -5.92 5.69 0.28
N PRO A 51 -6.48 4.56 0.73
CA PRO A 51 -7.91 4.25 0.57
C PRO A 51 -8.83 5.16 1.39
N HIS A 52 -8.32 5.84 2.42
CA HIS A 52 -9.10 6.75 3.28
C HIS A 52 -9.20 8.19 2.76
N LEU A 53 -8.47 8.51 1.69
CA LEU A 53 -8.36 9.89 1.24
C LEU A 53 -9.64 10.33 0.51
N PRO A 54 -10.30 11.43 0.91
CA PRO A 54 -11.43 11.98 0.19
C PRO A 54 -11.06 12.33 -1.27
N GLU A 55 -12.00 12.20 -2.21
CA GLU A 55 -11.76 12.48 -3.64
C GLU A 55 -11.20 13.88 -3.90
N GLN A 56 -11.58 14.88 -3.09
CA GLN A 56 -11.06 16.25 -3.16
C GLN A 56 -9.54 16.35 -2.88
N ASP A 57 -8.99 15.52 -1.98
CA ASP A 57 -7.60 15.61 -1.55
C ASP A 57 -6.68 14.73 -2.41
N MET A 58 -7.24 13.74 -3.13
CA MET A 58 -6.48 12.87 -4.05
C MET A 58 -5.70 13.66 -5.11
N ALA A 59 -6.22 14.80 -5.55
CA ALA A 59 -5.54 15.66 -6.52
C ALA A 59 -4.24 16.24 -5.94
N SER A 60 -4.27 16.73 -4.70
CA SER A 60 -3.11 17.30 -3.99
C SER A 60 -2.01 16.26 -3.80
N PHE A 61 -2.36 15.04 -3.36
CA PHE A 61 -1.40 13.94 -3.21
C PHE A 61 -0.81 13.48 -4.54
N ARG A 62 -1.61 13.45 -5.61
CA ARG A 62 -1.12 13.15 -6.96
C ARG A 62 -0.15 14.21 -7.45
N ILE A 63 -0.45 15.49 -7.23
CA ILE A 63 0.44 16.61 -7.57
C ILE A 63 1.74 16.52 -6.76
N ALA A 64 1.68 16.21 -5.46
CA ALA A 64 2.86 16.03 -4.62
C ALA A 64 3.74 14.87 -5.11
N LEU A 65 3.14 13.72 -5.47
CA LEU A 65 3.86 12.57 -6.02
C LEU A 65 4.52 12.89 -7.36
N VAL A 66 3.77 13.52 -8.28
CA VAL A 66 4.29 13.91 -9.60
C VAL A 66 5.38 14.98 -9.47
N GLY A 67 5.16 15.99 -8.63
CA GLY A 67 6.10 17.07 -8.36
C GLY A 67 7.41 16.53 -7.76
N GLY A 68 7.32 15.66 -6.76
CA GLY A 68 8.49 15.01 -6.18
C GLY A 68 9.23 14.11 -7.18
N LEU A 69 8.50 13.39 -8.04
CA LEU A 69 9.11 12.60 -9.12
C LEU A 69 9.84 13.49 -10.12
N VAL A 70 9.26 14.64 -10.49
CA VAL A 70 9.90 15.64 -11.36
C VAL A 70 11.18 16.16 -10.72
N VAL A 71 11.18 16.47 -9.42
CA VAL A 71 12.39 16.89 -8.68
C VAL A 71 13.47 15.80 -8.73
N VAL A 72 13.10 14.55 -8.45
CA VAL A 72 14.03 13.41 -8.50
C VAL A 72 14.65 13.24 -9.90
N VAL A 73 13.83 13.31 -10.95
CA VAL A 73 14.29 13.19 -12.34
C VAL A 73 15.16 14.38 -12.73
N ALA A 74 14.80 15.60 -12.33
CA ALA A 74 15.59 16.80 -12.58
C ALA A 74 16.98 16.70 -11.92
N LEU A 75 17.05 16.27 -10.65
CA LEU A 75 18.32 16.03 -9.96
C LEU A 75 19.18 14.97 -10.67
N ALA A 76 18.55 13.90 -11.17
CA ALA A 76 19.26 12.87 -11.93
C ALA A 76 19.81 13.40 -13.27
N ILE A 77 19.03 14.22 -14.00
CA ILE A 77 19.48 14.85 -15.26
C ILE A 77 20.63 15.84 -15.00
N LEU A 78 20.56 16.61 -13.92
CA LEU A 78 21.61 17.53 -13.48
C LEU A 78 22.88 16.83 -12.95
N ARG A 79 22.91 15.49 -12.98
CA ARG A 79 24.01 14.64 -12.47
C ARG A 79 24.28 14.83 -10.98
N LEU A 80 23.27 15.18 -10.19
CA LEU A 80 23.32 15.23 -8.73
C LEU A 80 22.81 13.90 -8.16
N PHE A 81 23.45 12.79 -8.54
CA PHE A 81 22.91 11.44 -8.33
C PHE A 81 22.70 11.06 -6.85
N PRO A 82 23.61 11.35 -5.92
CA PRO A 82 23.36 11.07 -4.50
C PRO A 82 22.14 11.83 -3.95
N LEU A 83 21.96 13.09 -4.36
CA LEU A 83 20.80 13.89 -3.98
C LEU A 83 19.51 13.34 -4.61
N ALA A 84 19.56 12.97 -5.89
CA ALA A 84 18.43 12.34 -6.57
C ALA A 84 18.01 11.04 -5.85
N LEU A 85 18.97 10.23 -5.44
CA LEU A 85 18.72 8.98 -4.73
C LEU A 85 18.13 9.22 -3.34
N VAL A 86 18.67 10.17 -2.56
CA VAL A 86 18.12 10.55 -1.25
C VAL A 86 16.70 11.10 -1.40
N ALA A 87 16.48 12.01 -2.36
CA ALA A 87 15.16 12.54 -2.65
C ALA A 87 14.18 11.43 -3.02
N ALA A 88 14.59 10.47 -3.85
CA ALA A 88 13.76 9.35 -4.27
C ALA A 88 13.48 8.37 -3.11
N ALA A 89 14.46 8.15 -2.24
CA ALA A 89 14.33 7.30 -1.05
C ALA A 89 13.36 7.88 -0.02
N VAL A 90 13.27 9.21 0.08
CA VAL A 90 12.40 9.92 1.01
C VAL A 90 11.02 10.19 0.42
N LEU A 91 10.89 10.34 -0.90
CA LEU A 91 9.66 10.77 -1.56
C LEU A 91 8.42 9.94 -1.17
N VAL A 92 8.45 8.63 -1.42
CA VAL A 92 7.27 7.77 -1.15
C VAL A 92 7.02 7.64 0.36
N PRO A 93 8.03 7.37 1.22
CA PRO A 93 7.82 7.38 2.67
C PRO A 93 7.26 8.68 3.21
N LEU A 94 7.75 9.83 2.73
CA LEU A 94 7.28 11.14 3.17
C LEU A 94 5.81 11.34 2.78
N ILE A 95 5.42 11.00 1.55
CA ILE A 95 4.02 11.09 1.12
C ILE A 95 3.15 10.15 1.96
N THR A 96 3.62 8.93 2.27
CA THR A 96 2.88 8.01 3.15
C THR A 96 2.70 8.58 4.55
N VAL A 97 3.74 9.18 5.14
CA VAL A 97 3.64 9.83 6.46
C VAL A 97 2.72 11.06 6.41
N LEU A 98 2.80 11.88 5.36
CA LEU A 98 1.89 13.01 5.18
C LEU A 98 0.43 12.58 5.03
N TYR A 99 0.18 11.52 4.25
CA TYR A 99 -1.14 10.91 4.14
C TYR A 99 -1.66 10.46 5.49
N VAL A 100 -0.82 9.77 6.27
CA VAL A 100 -1.19 9.33 7.60
C VAL A 100 -1.57 10.51 8.46
N ILE A 101 -0.74 11.56 8.50
CA ILE A 101 -1.01 12.75 9.32
C ILE A 101 -2.30 13.45 8.90
N ASP A 102 -2.56 13.54 7.59
CA ASP A 102 -3.75 14.18 7.03
C ASP A 102 -5.03 13.36 7.31
N VAL A 103 -4.94 12.03 7.21
CA VAL A 103 -6.04 11.10 7.52
C VAL A 103 -6.20 10.87 9.03
N ASP A 104 -5.17 11.07 9.85
CA ASP A 104 -5.17 10.90 11.32
C ASP A 104 -5.98 11.93 12.09
N VAL A 105 -6.71 12.80 11.39
CA VAL A 105 -7.68 13.70 12.01
C VAL A 105 -8.87 12.93 12.66
N TYR A 106 -8.92 11.59 12.58
CA TYR A 106 -10.17 10.83 12.76
C TYR A 106 -10.17 9.63 13.72
N GLU A 107 -9.09 9.34 14.45
CA GLU A 107 -9.16 8.53 15.67
C GLU A 107 -8.20 9.11 16.71
N ASP A 108 -8.52 9.11 18.00
CA ASP A 108 -7.74 9.83 19.02
C ASP A 108 -6.39 9.17 19.40
N GLU A 109 -5.92 8.08 18.75
CA GLU A 109 -4.63 7.44 19.09
C GLU A 109 -3.77 6.82 17.95
N PRO A 110 -3.76 7.27 16.68
CA PRO A 110 -3.21 6.47 15.58
C PRO A 110 -1.77 6.86 15.24
N LEU A 111 -1.37 8.11 15.51
CA LEU A 111 -0.02 8.64 15.33
C LEU A 111 1.03 7.76 15.99
N ARG A 112 0.77 7.23 17.20
CA ARG A 112 1.76 6.39 17.91
C ARG A 112 1.95 5.04 17.20
N VAL A 113 0.87 4.46 16.72
CA VAL A 113 0.85 3.13 16.09
C VAL A 113 1.46 3.20 14.71
N ILE A 114 1.15 4.26 13.97
CA ILE A 114 1.70 4.46 12.64
C ILE A 114 3.14 4.95 12.72
N ALA A 115 3.47 5.83 13.67
CA ALA A 115 4.87 6.14 13.97
C ALA A 115 5.64 4.88 14.39
N PHE A 116 5.03 3.96 15.12
CA PHE A 116 5.65 2.68 15.45
C PHE A 116 5.91 1.82 14.20
N THR A 117 4.93 1.65 13.30
CA THR A 117 5.12 0.86 12.07
C THR A 117 6.11 1.51 11.11
N ALA A 118 6.08 2.84 10.98
CA ALA A 118 7.05 3.61 10.22
C ALA A 118 8.46 3.51 10.83
N ALA A 119 8.59 3.69 12.15
CA ALA A 119 9.86 3.56 12.85
C ALA A 119 10.42 2.14 12.76
N TRP A 120 9.55 1.12 12.87
CA TRP A 120 9.93 -0.27 12.65
C TRP A 120 10.49 -0.49 11.24
N GLY A 121 9.81 0.04 10.22
CA GLY A 121 10.29 -0.01 8.84
C GLY A 121 11.63 0.70 8.70
N VAL A 122 11.79 1.91 9.24
CA VAL A 122 13.05 2.65 9.19
C VAL A 122 14.18 1.89 9.88
N VAL A 123 14.01 1.48 11.14
CA VAL A 123 15.03 0.76 11.91
C VAL A 123 15.38 -0.56 11.23
N GLY A 124 14.36 -1.34 10.84
CA GLY A 124 14.54 -2.60 10.12
C GLY A 124 15.28 -2.41 8.80
N GLY A 125 14.94 -1.38 8.03
CA GLY A 125 15.58 -1.06 6.75
C GLY A 125 17.02 -0.62 6.90
N LEU A 126 17.34 0.17 7.93
CA LEU A 126 18.73 0.54 8.26
C LEU A 126 19.54 -0.70 8.65
N LEU A 127 19.01 -1.55 9.54
CA LEU A 127 19.68 -2.78 9.98
C LEU A 127 19.93 -3.74 8.82
N VAL A 128 18.92 -3.99 7.98
CA VAL A 128 19.07 -4.83 6.79
C VAL A 128 20.02 -4.19 5.78
N GLY A 129 19.96 -2.87 5.58
CA GLY A 129 20.90 -2.15 4.73
C GLY A 129 22.36 -2.32 5.17
N VAL A 130 22.65 -2.20 6.47
CA VAL A 130 23.98 -2.48 7.03
C VAL A 130 24.36 -3.94 6.86
N LEU A 131 23.43 -4.87 7.14
CA LEU A 131 23.64 -6.31 6.98
C LEU A 131 24.00 -6.67 5.53
N THR A 132 23.31 -6.07 4.55
CA THR A 132 23.60 -6.32 3.13
C THR A 132 25.04 -5.96 2.77
N ARG A 133 25.59 -4.90 3.35
CA ARG A 133 26.99 -4.48 3.13
C ARG A 133 27.99 -5.42 3.78
N ALA A 134 27.68 -5.91 4.98
CA ALA A 134 28.55 -6.83 5.72
C ALA A 134 28.68 -8.20 5.03
N ILE A 135 27.61 -8.71 4.43
CA ILE A 135 27.58 -10.07 3.87
C ILE A 135 27.84 -10.11 2.35
N ALA A 136 27.61 -8.99 1.62
CA ALA A 136 27.82 -8.95 0.17
C ALA A 136 29.23 -9.33 -0.35
N PRO A 137 30.35 -9.13 0.38
CA PRO A 137 31.68 -9.56 -0.08
C PRO A 137 32.05 -11.00 0.31
N ALA A 138 31.26 -11.70 1.13
CA ALA A 138 31.62 -13.01 1.69
C ALA A 138 31.07 -14.17 0.84
N GLY A 139 31.84 -14.65 -0.15
CA GLY A 139 31.61 -15.96 -0.79
C GLY A 139 31.76 -16.03 -2.31
N GLY A 140 31.85 -17.26 -2.85
CA GLY A 140 31.90 -17.53 -4.29
C GLY A 140 30.59 -17.18 -5.02
N THR A 141 30.63 -17.07 -6.35
CA THR A 141 29.54 -16.56 -7.21
C THR A 141 28.17 -17.21 -6.96
N GLY A 142 28.13 -18.52 -6.68
CA GLY A 142 26.91 -19.27 -6.36
C GLY A 142 26.30 -18.86 -5.01
N SER A 143 27.12 -18.82 -3.95
CA SER A 143 26.69 -18.39 -2.61
C SER A 143 26.20 -16.94 -2.58
N ARG A 144 26.85 -16.05 -3.34
CA ARG A 144 26.45 -14.64 -3.46
C ARG A 144 25.08 -14.48 -4.09
N THR A 145 24.77 -15.26 -5.13
CA THR A 145 23.45 -15.23 -5.79
C THR A 145 22.36 -15.74 -4.84
N LEU A 146 22.61 -16.83 -4.10
CA LEU A 146 21.67 -17.36 -3.12
C LEU A 146 21.35 -16.33 -2.02
N VAL A 147 22.37 -15.68 -1.47
CA VAL A 147 22.20 -14.66 -0.43
C VAL A 147 21.41 -13.47 -0.96
N GLN A 148 21.76 -12.96 -2.14
CA GLN A 148 21.13 -11.76 -2.71
C GLN A 148 19.72 -12.00 -3.25
N ALA A 149 19.46 -13.17 -3.82
CA ALA A 149 18.17 -13.48 -4.45
C ALA A 149 17.16 -14.11 -3.50
N VAL A 150 17.60 -14.79 -2.44
CA VAL A 150 16.72 -15.55 -1.55
C VAL A 150 16.82 -15.08 -0.11
N VAL A 151 18.01 -15.14 0.49
CA VAL A 151 18.18 -14.87 1.94
C VAL A 151 17.83 -13.43 2.29
N LEU A 152 18.37 -12.45 1.54
CA LEU A 152 18.12 -11.03 1.79
C LEU A 152 16.65 -10.63 1.56
N PRO A 153 15.99 -11.04 0.45
CA PRO A 153 14.55 -10.83 0.30
C PRO A 153 13.72 -11.50 1.39
N ALA A 154 14.07 -12.73 1.82
CA ALA A 154 13.36 -13.42 2.90
C ALA A 154 13.45 -12.67 4.23
N ILE A 155 14.66 -12.23 4.62
CA ILE A 155 14.87 -11.39 5.80
C ILE A 155 14.09 -10.08 5.68
N SER A 156 14.12 -9.45 4.50
CA SER A 156 13.41 -8.18 4.28
C SER A 156 11.91 -8.34 4.45
N VAL A 157 11.30 -9.36 3.83
CA VAL A 157 9.87 -9.66 3.98
C VAL A 157 9.50 -9.98 5.43
N ALA A 158 10.32 -10.76 6.12
CA ALA A 158 10.10 -11.09 7.52
C ALA A 158 10.15 -9.85 8.43
N VAL A 159 11.14 -8.97 8.23
CA VAL A 159 11.26 -7.72 8.99
C VAL A 159 10.11 -6.77 8.68
N MET A 160 9.75 -6.61 7.39
CA MET A 160 8.63 -5.74 6.98
C MET A 160 7.29 -6.21 7.57
N LEU A 161 7.02 -7.51 7.61
CA LEU A 161 5.80 -8.07 8.20
C LEU A 161 5.82 -8.08 9.74
N GLY A 162 6.99 -8.15 10.36
CA GLY A 162 7.14 -8.20 11.81
C GLY A 162 6.50 -7.00 12.51
N GLY A 163 6.67 -5.79 11.98
CA GLY A 163 6.14 -4.55 12.57
C GLY A 163 4.62 -4.56 12.69
N PRO A 164 3.88 -4.73 11.59
CA PRO A 164 2.43 -4.91 11.62
C PRO A 164 2.03 -6.07 12.55
N LEU A 165 2.68 -7.23 12.47
CA LEU A 165 2.30 -8.41 13.26
C LEU A 165 2.34 -8.18 14.79
N VAL A 166 3.17 -7.25 15.29
CA VAL A 166 3.15 -6.83 16.70
C VAL A 166 1.82 -6.18 17.10
N LEU A 167 1.13 -5.54 16.14
CA LEU A 167 -0.16 -4.89 16.34
C LEU A 167 -1.34 -5.85 16.17
N LEU A 168 -1.14 -7.00 15.53
CA LEU A 168 -2.19 -7.99 15.28
C LEU A 168 -2.96 -8.40 16.56
N PRO A 169 -2.37 -8.53 17.77
CA PRO A 169 -3.09 -8.88 19.00
C PRO A 169 -4.00 -7.77 19.57
N TYR A 170 -3.82 -6.52 19.17
CA TYR A 170 -4.62 -5.40 19.67
C TYR A 170 -6.00 -5.40 19.00
N ARG A 171 -7.06 -5.49 19.82
CA ARG A 171 -8.45 -5.58 19.32
C ARG A 171 -8.96 -4.30 18.66
N LYS A 172 -8.30 -3.17 18.91
CA LYS A 172 -8.64 -1.87 18.32
C LYS A 172 -8.42 -1.85 16.80
N PHE A 173 -7.47 -2.64 16.28
CA PHE A 173 -7.13 -2.72 14.85
C PHE A 173 -7.65 -4.02 14.26
N ASN A 174 -8.96 -4.13 14.17
CA ASN A 174 -9.65 -5.34 13.73
C ASN A 174 -9.99 -5.36 12.25
N ASP A 175 -9.71 -4.28 11.52
CA ASP A 175 -10.09 -4.14 10.11
C ASP A 175 -8.94 -4.54 9.17
N VAL A 176 -9.26 -5.17 8.05
CA VAL A 176 -8.31 -5.56 6.98
C VAL A 176 -7.56 -4.35 6.45
N LEU A 177 -8.25 -3.21 6.42
CA LEU A 177 -7.70 -1.95 5.97
C LEU A 177 -6.55 -1.48 6.87
N ASP A 178 -6.64 -1.68 8.18
CA ASP A 178 -5.58 -1.37 9.14
C ASP A 178 -4.35 -2.26 8.89
N GLY A 179 -4.57 -3.57 8.76
CA GLY A 179 -3.50 -4.52 8.44
C GLY A 179 -2.77 -4.16 7.15
N ALA A 180 -3.53 -3.84 6.10
CA ALA A 180 -2.99 -3.44 4.81
C ALA A 180 -2.20 -2.12 4.87
N THR A 181 -2.71 -1.12 5.57
CA THR A 181 -2.05 0.19 5.72
C THR A 181 -0.78 0.11 6.58
N PHE A 182 -0.80 -0.65 7.68
CA PHE A 182 0.40 -0.91 8.50
C PHE A 182 1.47 -1.65 7.70
N GLY A 183 1.08 -2.69 6.95
CA GLY A 183 1.97 -3.44 6.07
C GLY A 183 2.61 -2.58 4.99
N ALA A 184 1.80 -1.77 4.29
CA ALA A 184 2.28 -0.85 3.27
C ALA A 184 3.23 0.21 3.86
N THR A 185 2.88 0.79 5.02
CA THR A 185 3.70 1.83 5.69
C THR A 185 5.05 1.28 6.12
N ALA A 186 5.08 0.11 6.77
CA ALA A 186 6.33 -0.55 7.17
C ALA A 186 7.20 -0.88 5.95
N ALA A 187 6.60 -1.34 4.85
CA ALA A 187 7.32 -1.70 3.63
C ALA A 187 7.94 -0.48 2.90
N VAL A 188 7.18 0.61 2.76
CA VAL A 188 7.65 1.83 2.09
C VAL A 188 8.79 2.47 2.89
N THR A 189 8.60 2.64 4.21
CA THR A 189 9.62 3.23 5.09
C THR A 189 10.87 2.38 5.19
N PHE A 190 10.73 1.05 5.21
CA PHE A 190 11.85 0.11 5.10
C PHE A 190 12.60 0.28 3.77
N ALA A 191 11.89 0.33 2.64
CA ALA A 191 12.53 0.45 1.33
C ALA A 191 13.34 1.76 1.23
N GLY A 192 12.77 2.88 1.69
CA GLY A 192 13.48 4.16 1.77
C GLY A 192 14.73 4.07 2.67
N ALA A 193 14.60 3.49 3.85
CA ALA A 193 15.71 3.33 4.79
C ALA A 193 16.83 2.41 4.28
N VAL A 194 16.51 1.33 3.54
CA VAL A 194 17.54 0.50 2.86
C VAL A 194 18.30 1.32 1.82
N VAL A 195 17.60 2.16 1.05
CA VAL A 195 18.24 3.01 0.03
C VAL A 195 19.14 4.05 0.71
N LEU A 196 18.68 4.73 1.75
CA LEU A 196 19.48 5.68 2.54
C LEU A 196 20.69 4.99 3.19
N ALA A 197 20.42 3.83 3.82
CA ALA A 197 21.32 2.73 4.10
C ALA A 197 22.54 2.75 3.20
N ASN A 198 22.26 2.43 1.94
CA ASN A 198 23.23 2.22 0.88
C ASN A 198 23.75 3.52 0.22
N ALA A 199 23.03 4.64 0.33
CA ALA A 199 23.41 5.91 -0.27
C ALA A 199 24.66 6.55 0.36
N PHE A 200 24.89 6.36 1.65
CA PHE A 200 26.06 6.94 2.35
C PHE A 200 27.40 6.59 1.70
N SER A 201 27.56 5.36 1.19
CA SER A 201 28.80 4.94 0.49
C SER A 201 28.96 5.57 -0.90
N LEU A 202 27.92 6.18 -1.47
CA LEU A 202 28.02 6.91 -2.73
C LEU A 202 28.55 8.33 -2.53
N PHE A 203 28.26 8.96 -1.38
CA PHE A 203 28.80 10.29 -1.07
C PHE A 203 30.33 10.28 -0.95
N SER A 204 30.91 9.19 -0.44
CA SER A 204 32.38 9.02 -0.40
C SER A 204 33.03 8.88 -1.79
N ALA A 205 32.25 8.55 -2.84
CA ALA A 205 32.73 8.43 -4.21
C ALA A 205 32.55 9.72 -5.06
N GLY A 206 31.98 10.78 -4.46
CA GLY A 206 31.72 12.07 -5.12
C GLY A 206 30.33 12.17 -5.78
N PHE A 207 29.93 13.39 -6.13
CA PHE A 207 28.57 13.70 -6.62
C PHE A 207 28.30 13.30 -8.08
N ARG A 208 29.36 13.04 -8.87
CA ARG A 208 29.29 12.70 -10.29
C ARG A 208 30.01 11.37 -10.58
N PRO A 209 29.48 10.24 -10.11
CA PRO A 209 30.02 8.93 -10.44
C PRO A 209 30.05 8.70 -11.97
N LEU A 210 31.06 7.96 -12.42
CA LEU A 210 31.23 7.54 -13.81
C LEU A 210 30.05 6.65 -14.25
N GLY A 211 29.48 6.89 -15.44
CA GLY A 211 28.38 6.08 -15.99
C GLY A 211 27.47 6.86 -16.94
N GLN A 212 26.61 6.14 -17.67
CA GLN A 212 25.62 6.74 -18.57
C GLN A 212 24.43 7.29 -17.76
N ILE A 213 23.95 8.50 -18.10
CA ILE A 213 22.83 9.17 -17.43
C ILE A 213 21.57 8.27 -17.42
N GLY A 214 21.30 7.58 -18.53
CA GLY A 214 20.13 6.69 -18.64
C GLY A 214 20.10 5.59 -17.58
N SER A 215 21.23 4.94 -17.32
CA SER A 215 21.33 3.88 -16.31
C SER A 215 21.09 4.42 -14.90
N TRP A 216 21.56 5.64 -14.61
CA TRP A 216 21.30 6.29 -13.33
C TRP A 216 19.84 6.67 -13.14
N VAL A 217 19.20 7.23 -14.16
CA VAL A 217 17.75 7.52 -14.12
C VAL A 217 16.96 6.23 -13.87
N ALA A 218 17.27 5.15 -14.59
CA ALA A 218 16.61 3.86 -14.41
C ALA A 218 16.83 3.30 -12.99
N LEU A 219 18.03 3.44 -12.43
CA LEU A 219 18.34 3.04 -11.05
C LEU A 219 17.53 3.85 -10.03
N VAL A 220 17.48 5.17 -10.17
CA VAL A 220 16.74 6.06 -9.28
C VAL A 220 15.23 5.75 -9.31
N LEU A 221 14.66 5.53 -10.50
CA LEU A 221 13.27 5.11 -10.66
C LEU A 221 13.01 3.73 -10.05
N THR A 222 13.95 2.80 -10.22
CA THR A 222 13.88 1.45 -9.65
C THR A 222 13.86 1.50 -8.12
N LEU A 223 14.78 2.25 -7.51
CA LEU A 223 14.99 2.29 -6.06
C LEU A 223 13.97 3.19 -5.34
N GLY A 224 13.62 4.32 -5.93
CA GLY A 224 12.74 5.31 -5.29
C GLY A 224 11.27 5.17 -5.60
N VAL A 225 10.89 4.47 -6.67
CA VAL A 225 9.47 4.33 -7.06
C VAL A 225 9.07 2.87 -7.18
N ALA A 226 9.68 2.12 -8.09
CA ALA A 226 9.20 0.77 -8.42
C ALA A 226 9.31 -0.19 -7.23
N ARG A 227 10.44 -0.19 -6.51
CA ARG A 227 10.61 -1.03 -5.31
C ARG A 227 9.66 -0.65 -4.16
N PRO A 228 9.58 0.61 -3.70
CA PRO A 228 8.63 0.98 -2.65
C PRO A 228 7.20 0.62 -2.99
N VAL A 229 6.73 0.89 -4.22
CA VAL A 229 5.37 0.56 -4.67
C VAL A 229 5.15 -0.97 -4.70
N LEU A 230 6.13 -1.73 -5.20
CA LEU A 230 6.06 -3.19 -5.20
C LEU A 230 5.93 -3.74 -3.78
N PHE A 231 6.83 -3.36 -2.87
CA PHE A 231 6.83 -3.88 -1.51
C PHE A 231 5.61 -3.41 -0.72
N ALA A 232 5.13 -2.19 -0.96
CA ALA A 232 3.86 -1.72 -0.39
C ALA A 232 2.70 -2.63 -0.80
N GLY A 233 2.61 -3.00 -2.08
CA GLY A 233 1.61 -3.93 -2.58
C GLY A 233 1.75 -5.33 -2.00
N LEU A 234 2.95 -5.92 -2.03
CA LEU A 234 3.19 -7.29 -1.55
C LEU A 234 2.95 -7.44 -0.04
N ILE A 235 3.56 -6.57 0.76
CA ILE A 235 3.48 -6.63 2.22
C ILE A 235 2.12 -6.15 2.71
N GLY A 236 1.57 -5.08 2.11
CA GLY A 236 0.20 -4.63 2.40
C GLY A 236 -0.83 -5.73 2.13
N SER A 237 -0.70 -6.46 1.01
CA SER A 237 -1.62 -7.57 0.71
C SER A 237 -1.47 -8.73 1.69
N ALA A 238 -0.23 -9.11 2.03
CA ALA A 238 0.04 -10.18 2.98
C ALA A 238 -0.44 -9.83 4.39
N ALA A 239 -0.20 -8.60 4.85
CA ALA A 239 -0.71 -8.10 6.12
C ALA A 239 -2.25 -8.02 6.11
N GLY A 240 -2.88 -7.48 5.05
CA GLY A 240 -4.34 -7.48 4.91
C GLY A 240 -4.94 -8.90 4.97
N ALA A 241 -4.32 -9.89 4.32
CA ALA A 241 -4.76 -11.29 4.38
C ALA A 241 -4.60 -11.92 5.79
N LEU A 242 -3.54 -11.54 6.52
CA LEU A 242 -3.37 -11.95 7.92
C LEU A 242 -4.50 -11.40 8.79
N TRP A 243 -4.84 -10.12 8.64
CA TRP A 243 -5.97 -9.51 9.37
C TRP A 243 -7.29 -10.17 9.00
N LEU A 244 -7.51 -10.40 7.71
CA LEU A 244 -8.72 -11.08 7.24
C LEU A 244 -8.89 -12.45 7.90
N ARG A 245 -7.80 -13.22 8.03
CA ARG A 245 -7.89 -14.56 8.60
C ARG A 245 -8.12 -14.55 10.12
N TYR A 246 -7.45 -13.65 10.84
CA TYR A 246 -7.41 -13.68 12.30
C TYR A 246 -8.41 -12.73 12.98
N ARG A 247 -8.91 -11.72 12.27
CA ARG A 247 -9.82 -10.71 12.80
C ARG A 247 -11.21 -10.73 12.18
N ALA A 248 -11.36 -11.09 10.91
CA ALA A 248 -12.69 -11.15 10.30
C ALA A 248 -13.56 -12.27 10.93
N PRO A 249 -14.90 -12.06 10.97
CA PRO A 249 -15.86 -13.08 11.38
C PRO A 249 -15.66 -14.41 10.65
N ALA A 250 -15.95 -15.54 11.30
CA ALA A 250 -15.62 -16.88 10.79
C ALA A 250 -16.24 -17.20 9.42
N ARG A 251 -17.35 -16.55 9.07
CA ARG A 251 -18.07 -16.69 7.80
C ARG A 251 -17.25 -16.17 6.62
N ASP A 252 -16.42 -15.16 6.85
CA ASP A 252 -15.85 -14.33 5.79
C ASP A 252 -14.38 -14.64 5.50
N ARG A 253 -13.68 -15.32 6.44
CA ARG A 253 -12.27 -15.78 6.36
C ARG A 253 -11.84 -16.59 5.11
N ARG A 254 -12.74 -16.87 4.16
CA ARG A 254 -12.50 -17.60 2.92
C ARG A 254 -12.87 -16.83 1.64
N ALA A 255 -13.35 -15.58 1.69
CA ALA A 255 -13.87 -14.96 0.46
C ALA A 255 -12.80 -14.57 -0.57
N LEU A 256 -11.54 -14.39 -0.16
CA LEU A 256 -10.38 -14.34 -1.06
C LEU A 256 -9.86 -15.72 -1.52
N GLY A 257 -10.54 -16.82 -1.15
CA GLY A 257 -10.14 -18.18 -1.48
C GLY A 257 -8.71 -18.50 -1.02
N LEU A 258 -7.87 -18.98 -1.95
CA LEU A 258 -6.46 -19.28 -1.68
C LEU A 258 -5.65 -18.04 -1.31
N MET A 259 -5.96 -16.86 -1.87
CA MET A 259 -5.21 -15.63 -1.62
C MET A 259 -5.50 -15.02 -0.23
N GLY A 260 -6.62 -15.40 0.40
CA GLY A 260 -6.95 -15.01 1.77
C GLY A 260 -6.30 -15.91 2.82
N ASN A 261 -5.67 -17.01 2.42
CA ASN A 261 -4.90 -17.84 3.32
C ASN A 261 -3.56 -17.14 3.65
N PRO A 262 -3.27 -16.84 4.93
CA PRO A 262 -2.07 -16.09 5.30
C PRO A 262 -0.78 -16.79 4.87
N VAL A 263 -0.74 -18.12 4.86
CA VAL A 263 0.43 -18.87 4.40
C VAL A 263 0.68 -18.64 2.91
N VAL A 264 -0.38 -18.66 2.11
CA VAL A 264 -0.28 -18.42 0.66
C VAL A 264 0.06 -16.96 0.40
N ALA A 265 -0.55 -16.02 1.12
CA ALA A 265 -0.26 -14.59 0.97
C ALA A 265 1.20 -14.27 1.30
N VAL A 266 1.72 -14.77 2.43
CA VAL A 266 3.14 -14.59 2.79
C VAL A 266 4.07 -15.28 1.79
N ALA A 267 3.71 -16.49 1.33
CA ALA A 267 4.49 -17.19 0.30
C ALA A 267 4.52 -16.42 -1.04
N LEU A 268 3.40 -15.84 -1.47
CA LEU A 268 3.31 -15.00 -2.66
C LEU A 268 4.13 -13.70 -2.51
N ALA A 269 4.07 -13.06 -1.34
CA ALA A 269 4.89 -11.88 -1.06
C ALA A 269 6.39 -12.22 -1.11
N LEU A 270 6.80 -13.35 -0.52
CA LEU A 270 8.17 -13.84 -0.57
C LEU A 270 8.60 -14.18 -2.00
N ALA A 271 7.78 -14.91 -2.75
CA ALA A 271 8.05 -15.25 -4.15
C ALA A 271 8.19 -13.98 -5.00
N GLY A 272 7.30 -12.99 -4.83
CA GLY A 272 7.39 -11.70 -5.49
C GLY A 272 8.69 -10.95 -5.17
N ALA A 273 9.12 -10.95 -3.91
CA ALA A 273 10.38 -10.34 -3.49
C ALA A 273 11.62 -11.04 -4.10
N ILE A 274 11.61 -12.38 -4.16
CA ILE A 274 12.66 -13.19 -4.79
C ILE A 274 12.72 -12.92 -6.30
N VAL A 275 11.56 -12.91 -6.98
CA VAL A 275 11.47 -12.59 -8.41
C VAL A 275 12.00 -11.19 -8.69
N ALA A 276 11.62 -10.21 -7.87
CA ALA A 276 12.13 -8.85 -7.99
C ALA A 276 13.66 -8.76 -7.82
N ALA A 277 14.23 -9.51 -6.87
CA ALA A 277 15.68 -9.58 -6.70
C ALA A 277 16.36 -10.24 -7.92
N LEU A 278 15.82 -11.35 -8.42
CA LEU A 278 16.35 -12.04 -9.60
C LEU A 278 16.30 -11.16 -10.86
N ILE A 279 15.21 -10.43 -11.07
CA ILE A 279 15.06 -9.46 -12.17
C ILE A 279 16.22 -8.46 -12.13
N GLN A 280 16.54 -7.91 -10.95
CA GLN A 280 17.59 -6.89 -10.83
C GLN A 280 19.02 -7.45 -10.92
N ILE A 281 19.22 -8.71 -10.52
CA ILE A 281 20.54 -9.36 -10.59
C ILE A 281 20.84 -9.83 -12.01
N LYS A 282 19.83 -10.33 -12.74
CA LYS A 282 20.03 -11.06 -14.00
C LYS A 282 19.76 -10.24 -15.25
N LEU A 283 18.95 -9.18 -15.16
CA LEU A 283 18.51 -8.43 -16.34
C LEU A 283 19.17 -7.05 -16.41
N PRO A 284 19.34 -6.50 -17.62
CA PRO A 284 19.82 -5.13 -17.79
C PRO A 284 18.82 -4.13 -17.18
N VAL A 285 19.34 -3.00 -16.69
CA VAL A 285 18.60 -2.05 -15.84
C VAL A 285 17.23 -1.62 -16.39
N TRP A 286 17.12 -1.38 -17.71
CA TRP A 286 15.86 -0.95 -18.33
C TRP A 286 14.82 -2.08 -18.41
N VAL A 287 15.25 -3.28 -18.81
CA VAL A 287 14.37 -4.47 -18.82
C VAL A 287 13.95 -4.80 -17.39
N GLY A 288 14.90 -4.73 -16.46
CA GLY A 288 14.66 -4.91 -15.04
C GLY A 288 13.62 -3.92 -14.49
N LEU A 289 13.75 -2.64 -14.80
CA LEU A 289 12.80 -1.60 -14.41
C LEU A 289 11.39 -1.88 -14.98
N VAL A 290 11.27 -2.21 -16.26
CA VAL A 290 9.97 -2.49 -16.89
C VAL A 290 9.28 -3.69 -16.23
N LEU A 291 9.99 -4.82 -16.05
CA LEU A 291 9.41 -6.00 -15.41
C LEU A 291 9.08 -5.76 -13.94
N LEU A 292 9.90 -4.98 -13.24
CA LEU A 292 9.61 -4.59 -11.86
C LEU A 292 8.38 -3.68 -11.76
N ALA A 293 8.19 -2.77 -12.72
CA ALA A 293 7.00 -1.93 -12.81
C ALA A 293 5.74 -2.77 -13.10
N VAL A 294 5.83 -3.79 -13.95
CA VAL A 294 4.74 -4.76 -14.17
C VAL A 294 4.43 -5.53 -12.91
N LEU A 295 5.45 -6.02 -12.19
CA LEU A 295 5.26 -6.73 -10.93
C LEU A 295 4.66 -5.83 -9.85
N ALA A 296 5.08 -4.56 -9.77
CA ALA A 296 4.52 -3.55 -8.87
C ALA A 296 3.05 -3.26 -9.20
N ALA A 297 2.72 -3.14 -10.50
CA ALA A 297 1.32 -2.99 -10.93
C ALA A 297 0.46 -4.20 -10.51
N ALA A 298 0.98 -5.42 -10.68
CA ALA A 298 0.29 -6.64 -10.26
C ALA A 298 0.10 -6.70 -8.72
N SER A 299 1.12 -6.34 -7.93
CA SER A 299 1.01 -6.29 -6.47
C SER A 299 0.02 -5.21 -6.00
N MET A 300 -0.07 -4.09 -6.71
CA MET A 300 -1.08 -3.06 -6.43
C MET A 300 -2.50 -3.55 -6.72
N VAL A 301 -2.71 -4.28 -7.83
CA VAL A 301 -4.02 -4.89 -8.11
C VAL A 301 -4.37 -5.92 -7.03
N TRP A 302 -3.41 -6.72 -6.58
CA TRP A 302 -3.62 -7.67 -5.49
C TRP A 302 -4.04 -6.97 -4.19
N LEU A 303 -3.32 -5.91 -3.79
CA LEU A 303 -3.66 -5.10 -2.62
C LEU A 303 -5.07 -4.52 -2.75
N ARG A 304 -5.42 -4.02 -3.93
CA ARG A 304 -6.73 -3.47 -4.22
C ARG A 304 -7.84 -4.51 -4.09
N VAL A 305 -7.61 -5.74 -4.54
CA VAL A 305 -8.56 -6.85 -4.35
C VAL A 305 -8.70 -7.21 -2.87
N VAL A 306 -7.60 -7.26 -2.12
CA VAL A 306 -7.63 -7.53 -0.67
C VAL A 306 -8.45 -6.47 0.07
N ILE A 307 -8.21 -5.19 -0.20
CA ILE A 307 -8.97 -4.09 0.41
C ILE A 307 -10.45 -4.13 -0.01
N HIS A 308 -10.74 -4.35 -1.29
CA HIS A 308 -12.12 -4.40 -1.79
C HIS A 308 -12.95 -5.48 -1.12
N VAL A 309 -12.35 -6.65 -0.95
CA VAL A 309 -12.98 -7.81 -0.32
C VAL A 309 -13.10 -7.58 1.19
N GLY A 310 -12.04 -7.12 1.85
CA GLY A 310 -12.08 -6.78 3.29
C GLY A 310 -13.21 -5.81 3.64
N LEU A 311 -13.31 -4.69 2.89
CA LEU A 311 -14.37 -3.70 3.08
C LEU A 311 -15.80 -4.22 2.85
N ARG A 312 -15.96 -5.33 2.12
CA ARG A 312 -17.26 -5.97 1.89
C ARG A 312 -17.59 -7.02 2.94
N GLU A 313 -16.58 -7.66 3.48
CA GLU A 313 -16.71 -8.67 4.53
C GLU A 313 -16.92 -8.03 5.90
N GLU A 314 -16.27 -6.89 6.15
CA GLU A 314 -16.43 -6.11 7.39
C GLU A 314 -17.71 -5.27 7.42
N ALA A 315 -18.51 -5.34 6.35
CA ALA A 315 -19.82 -4.74 6.32
C ALA A 315 -20.71 -5.39 7.40
N SER A 316 -20.88 -4.66 8.51
CA SER A 316 -21.70 -5.08 9.65
C SER A 316 -23.11 -5.44 9.21
N GLU A 317 -23.73 -6.44 9.83
CA GLU A 317 -25.13 -6.75 9.53
C GLU A 317 -26.12 -5.74 10.14
N GLU A 318 -25.61 -4.66 10.76
CA GLU A 318 -26.38 -3.64 11.44
C GLU A 318 -27.38 -2.96 10.50
N GLY A 319 -28.54 -2.60 11.06
CA GLY A 319 -29.59 -1.92 10.33
C GLY A 319 -29.18 -0.53 9.86
N LEU A 320 -30.02 0.08 9.03
CA LEU A 320 -29.85 1.47 8.63
C LEU A 320 -29.96 2.36 9.86
N GLY A 321 -28.89 3.09 10.18
CA GLY A 321 -28.88 4.11 11.22
C GLY A 321 -29.42 5.45 10.72
N GLU A 322 -29.20 6.49 11.52
CA GLU A 322 -29.64 7.86 11.23
C GLU A 322 -29.02 8.42 9.94
N GLU A 323 -29.66 9.43 9.35
CA GLU A 323 -29.12 10.10 8.17
C GLU A 323 -27.85 10.86 8.51
N MET A 324 -26.83 10.68 7.67
CA MET A 324 -25.56 11.39 7.74
C MET A 324 -25.12 11.88 6.36
N VAL A 325 -24.17 12.82 6.33
CA VAL A 325 -23.60 13.31 5.08
C VAL A 325 -22.37 12.49 4.73
N CYS A 326 -22.33 11.90 3.53
CA CYS A 326 -21.17 11.16 3.07
C CYS A 326 -19.97 12.09 2.84
N ALA A 327 -18.82 11.81 3.46
CA ALA A 327 -17.60 12.63 3.32
C ALA A 327 -16.98 12.61 1.91
N ASN A 328 -17.36 11.65 1.03
CA ASN A 328 -16.88 11.62 -0.34
C ASN A 328 -17.75 12.42 -1.32
N CYS A 329 -19.06 12.18 -1.33
CA CYS A 329 -19.96 12.79 -2.32
C CYS A 329 -20.79 13.96 -1.75
N HIS A 330 -20.68 14.24 -0.45
CA HIS A 330 -21.42 15.28 0.27
C HIS A 330 -22.94 15.21 0.12
N ARG A 331 -23.47 14.01 -0.15
CA ARG A 331 -24.91 13.75 -0.23
C ARG A 331 -25.42 13.03 1.02
N PRO A 332 -26.69 13.24 1.42
CA PRO A 332 -27.30 12.52 2.52
C PRO A 332 -27.42 11.02 2.20
N THR A 333 -27.06 10.20 3.18
CA THR A 333 -27.14 8.73 3.16
C THR A 333 -27.45 8.24 4.57
N PRO A 334 -28.21 7.15 4.74
CA PRO A 334 -28.30 6.49 6.04
C PRO A 334 -26.91 6.02 6.49
N ALA A 335 -26.67 6.04 7.81
CA ALA A 335 -25.52 5.38 8.41
C ALA A 335 -25.62 3.87 8.16
N ALA A 336 -24.75 3.37 7.29
CA ALA A 336 -24.73 1.99 6.82
C ALA A 336 -23.30 1.65 6.36
N ASN A 337 -23.07 0.43 5.86
CA ASN A 337 -21.74 0.02 5.40
C ASN A 337 -21.30 0.72 4.11
N PHE A 338 -22.26 1.10 3.25
CA PHE A 338 -22.00 1.76 1.98
C PHE A 338 -22.92 2.97 1.79
N CYS A 339 -22.38 4.04 1.21
CA CYS A 339 -23.17 5.19 0.80
C CYS A 339 -24.16 4.80 -0.31
N THR A 340 -25.44 5.09 -0.11
CA THR A 340 -26.52 4.75 -1.06
C THR A 340 -26.50 5.59 -2.34
N ARG A 341 -25.68 6.65 -2.38
CA ARG A 341 -25.53 7.58 -3.51
C ARG A 341 -24.29 7.31 -4.36
N CYS A 342 -23.11 7.16 -3.74
CA CYS A 342 -21.87 6.97 -4.49
C CYS A 342 -21.33 5.52 -4.46
N GLY A 343 -21.84 4.67 -3.58
CA GLY A 343 -21.43 3.27 -3.45
C GLY A 343 -20.09 3.06 -2.73
N MET A 344 -19.53 4.10 -2.10
CA MET A 344 -18.28 4.01 -1.33
C MET A 344 -18.54 3.34 0.02
N SER A 345 -17.60 2.49 0.47
CA SER A 345 -17.64 1.92 1.81
C SER A 345 -17.41 3.02 2.85
N MET A 346 -18.26 3.06 3.87
CA MET A 346 -18.12 4.02 4.98
C MET A 346 -16.93 3.68 5.88
N LEU A 347 -16.47 2.43 5.89
CA LEU A 347 -15.22 2.02 6.56
C LEU A 347 -13.97 2.55 5.85
N ALA A 348 -14.07 2.85 4.55
CA ALA A 348 -13.00 3.51 3.81
C ALA A 348 -13.05 5.04 3.95
N LEU A 349 -14.02 5.59 4.67
CA LEU A 349 -14.09 7.02 4.93
C LEU A 349 -13.47 7.35 6.29
N PRO A 350 -12.93 8.56 6.43
CA PRO A 350 -12.54 9.02 7.75
C PRO A 350 -13.76 9.07 8.69
N LYS A 351 -13.65 8.48 9.88
CA LYS A 351 -14.73 8.47 10.88
C LYS A 351 -15.00 9.90 11.34
N ALA A 352 -16.19 10.44 11.07
CA ALA A 352 -16.50 11.83 11.37
C ALA A 352 -16.22 12.21 12.85
N ARG A 353 -15.72 13.43 13.08
CA ARG A 353 -15.61 13.99 14.45
C ARG A 353 -16.99 13.95 15.13
N PRO A 354 -17.13 13.34 16.32
CA PRO A 354 -18.31 13.56 17.13
C PRO A 354 -18.28 15.02 17.61
N GLY A 355 -19.05 15.91 16.96
CA GLY A 355 -19.22 17.30 17.45
C GLY A 355 -19.30 18.42 16.41
N GLY A 356 -19.40 18.14 15.11
CA GLY A 356 -19.61 19.19 14.11
C GLY A 356 -21.08 19.58 13.94
N THR A 357 -21.66 20.28 14.92
CA THR A 357 -22.92 21.02 14.70
C THR A 357 -22.65 22.22 13.80
N THR A 358 -23.34 22.28 12.66
CA THR A 358 -23.76 23.55 12.05
C THR A 358 -25.26 23.56 11.97
#